data_AF-A0A916ZT82-F1
#
_entry.id   AF-A0A916ZT82-F1
#
_cell.length_a   1.000
_cell.length_b   1.000
_cell.length_c   1.000
_cell.angle_alpha   90.00
_cell.angle_beta   90.00
_cell.angle_gamma   90.00
#
_symmetry.space_group_name_H-M   'P 1'
#
loop_
_entity.id
_entity.type
_entity.pdbx_description
1 polymer ?
#
loop_
_entity_poly.entity_id
_entity_poly.type
_entity_poly.pdbx_seq_one_letter_code
_entity_poly.pdbx_strand_id
1 'polypeptide(L)'
;MAVAHLRRSGGSRIMTMPASVVEKAERSGFLLDAALDVEFDEAAKTIVIVSRKPRYRLEDLLAQCDPEAPVGAEDQAWYDDGPMGAEDV
;
A
#
# COMPACT_ATOMS: atom_id res chain seq x y z
N MET A 1 -16.71 4.45 -20.33
CA MET A 1 -16.42 3.00 -20.24
C MET A 1 -15.05 2.80 -20.84
N ALA A 2 -14.09 2.22 -20.11
CA ALA A 2 -12.74 2.00 -20.60
C ALA A 2 -12.57 0.52 -20.94
N VAL A 3 -11.89 0.23 -22.06
CA VAL A 3 -11.65 -1.13 -22.54
C VAL A 3 -10.17 -1.43 -22.35
N ALA A 4 -9.86 -2.63 -21.87
CA ALA A 4 -8.50 -3.13 -21.74
C ALA A 4 -8.42 -4.57 -22.26
N HIS A 5 -7.25 -4.97 -22.73
CA HIS A 5 -7.02 -6.31 -23.27
C HIS A 5 -6.14 -7.12 -22.33
N LEU A 6 -6.51 -8.39 -22.13
CA LEU A 6 -5.64 -9.36 -21.50
C LEU A 6 -4.55 -9.79 -22.48
N ARG A 7 -3.30 -9.69 -22.04
CA ARG A 7 -2.13 -10.20 -22.77
C ARG A 7 -1.50 -11.36 -22.01
N ARG A 8 -0.87 -12.27 -22.75
CA ARG A 8 -0.14 -13.39 -22.16
C ARG A 8 1.18 -12.91 -21.58
N SER A 9 1.53 -13.41 -20.40
CA SER A 9 2.83 -13.26 -19.76
C SER A 9 3.23 -14.61 -19.14
N GLY A 10 4.05 -15.38 -19.86
CA GLY A 10 4.38 -16.76 -19.50
C GLY A 10 3.11 -17.63 -19.32
N GLY A 11 2.98 -18.24 -18.14
CA GLY A 11 1.81 -19.03 -17.73
C GLY A 11 0.60 -18.20 -17.25
N SER A 12 0.75 -16.87 -17.15
CA SER A 12 -0.25 -15.96 -16.59
C SER A 12 -0.78 -14.98 -17.63
N ARG A 13 -1.89 -14.32 -17.31
CA ARG A 13 -2.51 -13.29 -18.14
C ARG A 13 -2.46 -11.99 -17.36
N ILE A 14 -2.07 -10.92 -18.02
CA ILE A 14 -1.97 -9.58 -17.41
C ILE A 14 -2.80 -8.60 -18.22
N MET A 15 -3.29 -7.56 -17.56
CA MET A 15 -4.08 -6.48 -18.16
C MET A 15 -3.56 -5.15 -17.62
N THR A 16 -3.44 -4.16 -18.49
CA THR A 16 -3.18 -2.78 -18.06
C THR A 16 -4.50 -2.14 -17.63
N MET A 17 -4.58 -1.62 -16.40
CA MET A 17 -5.74 -0.83 -15.98
C MET A 17 -5.70 0.57 -16.60
N PRO A 18 -6.79 1.04 -17.22
CA PRO A 18 -6.90 2.42 -17.69
C PRO A 18 -6.79 3.42 -16.53
N ALA A 19 -6.12 4.56 -16.74
CA ALA A 19 -5.90 5.58 -15.70
C ALA A 19 -7.19 6.01 -14.97
N SER A 20 -8.28 6.22 -15.73
CA SER A 20 -9.59 6.56 -15.17
C SER A 20 -10.18 5.54 -14.18
N VAL A 21 -9.72 4.28 -14.23
CA VAL A 21 -10.10 3.22 -13.28
C VAL A 21 -9.20 3.29 -12.05
N VAL A 22 -7.89 3.45 -12.26
CA VAL A 22 -6.88 3.59 -11.18
C VAL A 22 -7.23 4.77 -10.26
N GLU A 23 -7.50 5.94 -10.82
CA GLU A 23 -7.85 7.13 -10.03
C GLU A 23 -9.09 6.93 -9.13
N LYS A 24 -10.08 6.18 -9.62
CA LYS A 24 -11.29 5.87 -8.83
C LYS A 24 -10.99 4.85 -7.74
N ALA A 25 -10.19 3.84 -8.07
CA ALA A 25 -9.77 2.82 -7.13
C ALA A 25 -8.98 3.45 -5.97
N GLU A 26 -7.98 4.28 -6.26
CA GLU A 26 -7.17 4.97 -5.25
C GLU A 26 -8.00 5.83 -4.30
N ARG A 27 -8.96 6.61 -4.83
CA ARG A 27 -9.89 7.41 -4.00
C ARG A 27 -10.77 6.56 -3.07
N SER A 28 -11.01 5.30 -3.45
CA SER A 28 -11.75 4.34 -2.61
C SER A 28 -10.87 3.62 -1.58
N GLY A 29 -9.56 3.91 -1.55
CA GLY A 29 -8.59 3.26 -0.68
C GLY A 29 -7.99 1.96 -1.25
N PHE A 30 -8.15 1.72 -2.56
CA PHE A 30 -7.45 0.65 -3.27
C PHE A 30 -6.01 1.11 -3.53
N LEU A 31 -5.07 0.58 -2.75
CA LEU A 31 -3.68 0.99 -2.82
C LEU A 31 -2.92 0.21 -3.89
N LEU A 32 -2.00 0.91 -4.57
CA LEU A 32 -0.96 0.27 -5.38
C LEU A 32 -0.11 -0.66 -4.50
N ASP A 33 0.34 -1.78 -5.08
CA ASP A 33 1.15 -2.81 -4.43
C ASP A 33 0.50 -3.52 -3.22
N ALA A 34 -0.79 -3.29 -2.96
CA ALA A 34 -1.54 -4.06 -1.97
C ALA A 34 -1.72 -5.51 -2.43
N ALA A 35 -1.77 -6.44 -1.46
CA ALA A 35 -2.22 -7.79 -1.74
C ALA A 35 -3.69 -7.78 -2.20
N LEU A 36 -3.98 -8.49 -3.28
CA LEU A 36 -5.31 -8.55 -3.89
C LEU A 36 -5.85 -9.96 -3.82
N ASP A 37 -7.12 -10.09 -3.42
CA ASP A 37 -7.90 -11.28 -3.69
C ASP A 37 -8.52 -11.17 -5.08
N VAL A 38 -8.33 -12.20 -5.89
CA VAL A 38 -8.84 -12.27 -7.26
C VAL A 38 -9.66 -13.53 -7.40
N GLU A 39 -10.96 -13.37 -7.61
CA GLU A 39 -11.90 -14.47 -7.82
C GLU A 39 -12.65 -14.29 -9.14
N PHE A 40 -13.01 -15.40 -9.77
CA PHE A 40 -13.84 -15.41 -10.97
C PHE A 40 -15.24 -15.90 -10.63
N ASP A 41 -16.22 -15.02 -10.79
CA ASP A 41 -17.64 -15.39 -10.70
C ASP A 41 -18.07 -16.00 -12.04
N GLU A 42 -18.33 -17.31 -12.02
CA GLU A 42 -18.74 -18.04 -13.23
C GLU A 42 -20.14 -17.69 -13.71
N ALA A 43 -21.04 -17.26 -12.83
CA ALA A 43 -22.43 -16.94 -13.18
C ALA A 43 -22.50 -15.57 -13.87
N ALA A 44 -21.85 -14.57 -13.27
CA ALA A 44 -21.79 -13.22 -13.81
C ALA A 44 -20.73 -13.04 -14.90
N LYS A 45 -19.83 -14.02 -15.07
CA LYS A 45 -18.65 -13.94 -15.95
C LYS A 45 -17.78 -12.71 -15.64
N THR A 46 -17.60 -12.43 -14.35
CA THR A 46 -16.86 -11.26 -13.86
C THR A 46 -15.66 -11.66 -13.03
N ILE A 47 -14.59 -10.86 -13.08
CA ILE A 47 -13.47 -10.96 -12.14
C ILE A 47 -13.75 -9.97 -11.01
N VAL A 48 -13.76 -10.47 -9.78
CA VAL A 48 -13.87 -9.66 -8.57
C VAL A 48 -12.47 -9.49 -7.99
N ILE A 49 -12.06 -8.23 -7.79
CA ILE A 49 -10.76 -7.88 -7.22
C ILE A 49 -11.02 -7.11 -5.92
N VAL A 50 -10.55 -7.66 -4.80
CA VAL A 50 -10.68 -7.03 -3.49
C VAL A 50 -9.29 -6.71 -2.95
N SER A 51 -9.08 -5.45 -2.58
CA SER A 51 -7.84 -5.05 -1.90
C SER A 51 -7.87 -5.55 -0.46
N ARG A 52 -6.91 -6.41 -0.09
CA ARG A 52 -6.71 -6.79 1.31
C ARG A 52 -6.07 -5.61 2.02
N LYS A 53 -6.88 -4.83 2.74
CA LYS A 53 -6.34 -3.87 3.71
C LYS A 53 -6.11 -4.60 5.02
N PRO A 54 -4.85 -4.86 5.43
CA PRO A 54 -4.61 -5.49 6.72
C PRO A 54 -5.18 -4.58 7.81
N ARG A 55 -5.98 -5.18 8.68
CA ARG A 55 -6.53 -4.50 9.85
C ARG A 55 -5.64 -4.88 11.02
N TYR A 56 -4.93 -3.89 11.54
CA TYR A 56 -4.09 -4.06 12.72
C TYR A 56 -4.84 -3.55 13.94
N ARG A 57 -4.63 -4.20 15.09
CA ARG A 57 -4.93 -3.59 16.38
C ARG A 57 -3.67 -2.94 16.92
N LEU A 58 -3.84 -1.83 17.63
CA LEU A 58 -2.71 -1.13 18.26
C LEU A 58 -1.94 -2.06 19.20
N GLU A 59 -2.65 -2.91 19.96
CA GLU A 59 -2.05 -3.92 20.84
C GLU A 59 -1.10 -4.87 20.10
N ASP A 60 -1.49 -5.36 18.91
CA ASP A 60 -0.69 -6.29 18.11
C ASP A 60 0.59 -5.64 17.57
N LEU A 61 0.52 -4.35 17.25
CA LEU A 61 1.68 -3.59 16.75
C LEU A 61 2.64 -3.27 17.88
N LEU A 62 2.13 -2.83 19.04
CA LEU A 62 2.96 -2.53 20.20
C LEU A 62 3.65 -3.78 20.75
N ALA A 63 3.00 -4.95 20.68
CA ALA A 63 3.59 -6.22 21.09
C ALA A 63 4.83 -6.63 20.26
N GLN A 64 5.03 -6.04 19.08
CA GLN A 64 6.20 -6.27 18.23
C GLN A 64 7.36 -5.33 18.55
N CYS A 65 7.13 -4.29 19.36
CA CYS A 65 8.15 -3.33 19.75
C CYS A 65 8.83 -3.77 21.06
N ASP A 66 10.15 -3.60 21.13
CA ASP A 66 10.89 -3.69 22.40
C ASP A 66 10.94 -2.28 23.03
N PRO A 67 10.26 -2.06 24.18
CA PRO A 67 10.25 -0.75 24.84
C PRO A 67 11.61 -0.36 25.42
N GLU A 68 12.51 -1.32 25.63
CA GLU A 68 13.87 -1.08 26.15
C GLU A 68 14.91 -1.03 25.02
N ALA A 69 14.47 -1.04 23.76
CA ALA A 69 15.36 -0.94 22.62
C ALA A 69 16.22 0.32 22.73
N PRO A 70 17.56 0.22 22.62
CA PRO A 70 18.42 1.38 22.68
C PRO A 70 18.16 2.29 21.48
N VAL A 71 18.21 3.60 21.71
CA VAL A 71 18.10 4.60 20.63
C VAL A 71 19.25 4.41 19.65
N GLY A 72 18.93 4.30 18.36
CA GLY A 72 19.93 4.12 17.31
C GLY A 72 20.82 5.34 17.16
N ALA A 73 22.04 5.15 16.64
CA ALA A 73 22.97 6.26 16.41
C ALA A 73 22.41 7.32 15.43
N GLU A 74 21.60 6.90 14.45
CA GLU A 74 20.92 7.82 13.53
C GLU A 74 19.87 8.64 14.28
N ASP A 75 18.97 7.99 15.02
CA ASP A 75 17.94 8.68 15.81
C ASP A 75 18.55 9.64 16.83
N GLN A 76 19.64 9.22 17.49
CA GLN A 76 20.38 10.06 18.42
C GLN A 76 20.98 11.29 17.72
N ALA A 77 21.54 11.12 16.53
CA ALA A 77 22.05 12.24 15.74
C ALA A 77 20.94 13.22 15.36
N TRP A 78 19.72 12.73 15.06
CA TRP A 78 18.54 13.59 14.84
C TRP A 78 18.09 14.32 16.11
N TYR A 79 18.11 13.67 17.27
CA TYR A 79 17.76 14.29 18.55
C TYR A 79 18.77 15.36 18.99
N ASP A 80 20.05 15.11 18.73
CA ASP A 80 21.13 16.04 19.07
C ASP A 80 21.28 17.15 18.02
N ASP A 81 20.58 17.06 16.89
CA ASP A 81 20.61 18.10 15.87
C ASP A 81 19.86 19.35 16.34
N GLY A 82 20.53 20.49 16.23
CA GLY A 82 20.00 21.77 16.65
C GLY A 82 19.13 22.42 15.58
N PRO A 83 18.41 23.51 15.90
CA PRO A 83 17.78 24.33 14.89
C PRO A 83 18.83 24.87 13.91
N MET A 84 18.78 24.42 12.65
CA MET A 84 19.67 24.86 11.56
C MET A 84 19.14 26.10 10.81
N GLY A 85 17.98 26.63 11.22
CA GLY A 85 17.37 27.80 10.60
C GLY A 85 18.06 29.10 11.01
N ALA A 86 18.42 29.95 10.05
CA ALA A 86 18.94 31.30 10.28
C ALA A 86 17.82 32.33 10.50
N GLU A 87 16.75 31.93 11.18
CA GLU A 87 15.60 32.80 11.42
C GLU A 87 15.91 33.62 12.68
N ASP A 88 16.12 34.93 12.50
CA ASP A 88 16.43 35.86 13.60
C ASP A 88 15.35 35.78 14.69
N VAL A 89 15.81 35.62 15.95
CA VAL A 89 14.99 35.58 17.17
C VAL A 89 14.50 36.98 17.55
#